data_AF-A0A895XQZ2-F1
#
_entry.id   AF-A0A895XQZ2-F1
#
_cell.length_a   1.000
_cell.length_b   1.000
_cell.length_c   1.000
_cell.angle_alpha   90.00
_cell.angle_beta   90.00
_cell.angle_gamma   90.00
#
_symmetry.space_group_name_H-M   'P 1'
#
loop_
_entity.id
_entity.type
_entity.pdbx_description
1 polymer ?
#
loop_
_entity_poly.entity_id
_entity_poly.type
_entity_poly.pdbx_seq_one_letter_code
_entity_poly.pdbx_strand_id
1 'polypeptide(L)'
;MSSLEEVVSQIGANIDSVNESSSSIEASKAVVDEASSGAQSVGSESLVSGIESLKDGLEQAQASLAGVVAQLEQLQSQAEALKS
;
A
#
# COMPACT_ATOMS: atom_id res chain seq x y z
N MET A 1 0.21 28.21 13.44
CA MET A 1 0.78 26.88 13.69
C MET A 1 2.28 27.00 13.62
N SER A 2 3.02 26.37 14.52
CA SER A 2 4.48 26.30 14.41
C SER A 2 4.87 25.39 13.24
N SER A 3 6.07 25.56 12.67
CA SER A 3 6.58 24.71 11.60
C SER A 3 6.54 23.21 11.96
N LEU A 4 6.67 22.88 13.25
CA LEU A 4 6.60 21.51 13.76
C LEU A 4 5.17 20.95 13.76
N GLU A 5 4.16 21.77 14.01
CA GLU A 5 2.75 21.36 13.90
C GLU A 5 2.35 21.05 12.46
N GLU A 6 2.86 21.85 11.51
CA GLU A 6 2.67 21.61 10.08
C GLU A 6 3.33 20.30 9.64
N VAL A 7 4.55 20.01 10.11
CA VAL A 7 5.23 18.73 9.85
C VAL A 7 4.43 17.54 10.39
N VAL A 8 3.96 17.58 11.64
CA VAL A 8 3.15 16.49 12.22
C VAL A 8 1.85 16.29 11.43
N SER A 9 1.19 17.39 11.05
CA SER A 9 -0.03 17.32 10.24
C SER A 9 0.23 16.70 8.86
N GLN A 10 1.34 17.07 8.21
CA GLN A 10 1.69 16.55 6.90
C GLN A 10 2.07 15.06 6.96
N ILE A 11 2.75 14.62 8.02
CA ILE A 11 3.05 13.20 8.23
C ILE A 11 1.75 12.41 8.40
N GLY A 12 0.79 12.90 9.18
CA GLY A 12 -0.53 12.27 9.32
C GLY A 12 -1.25 12.13 7.98
N ALA A 13 -1.30 13.21 7.19
CA ALA A 13 -1.91 13.17 5.85
C ALA A 13 -1.22 12.18 4.90
N ASN A 14 0.10 12.03 5.01
CA ASN A 14 0.85 11.04 4.23
C ASN A 14 0.52 9.60 4.67
N ILE A 15 0.39 9.35 5.97
CA ILE A 15 -0.04 8.03 6.50
C ILE A 15 -1.42 7.66 5.93
N ASP A 16 -2.37 8.60 5.98
CA ASP A 16 -3.71 8.38 5.45
C ASP A 16 -3.69 8.07 3.94
N SER A 17 -2.90 8.82 3.18
CA SER A 17 -2.74 8.61 1.73
C SER A 17 -2.11 7.25 1.39
N VAL A 18 -1.15 6.79 2.20
CA VAL A 18 -0.54 5.47 2.04
C VAL A 18 -1.52 4.36 2.40
N ASN A 19 -2.34 4.53 3.44
CA ASN A 19 -3.37 3.58 3.83
C ASN A 19 -4.49 3.48 2.77
N GLU A 20 -4.87 4.58 2.14
CA GLU A 20 -5.80 4.58 1.00
C GLU A 20 -5.20 3.81 -0.20
N SER A 21 -3.92 4.05 -0.49
CA SER A 21 -3.20 3.30 -1.54
C SER A 21 -3.13 1.81 -1.24
N SER A 22 -2.88 1.43 0.01
CA SER A 22 -2.88 0.02 0.46
C SER A 22 -4.25 -0.63 0.27
N SER A 23 -5.33 0.09 0.58
CA SER A 23 -6.71 -0.38 0.37
C SER A 23 -7.04 -0.56 -1.12
N SER A 24 -6.55 0.33 -1.98
CA SER A 24 -6.70 0.22 -3.44
C SER A 24 -5.94 -0.99 -4.02
N ILE A 25 -4.75 -1.30 -3.48
CA ILE A 25 -4.00 -2.51 -3.83
C ILE A 25 -4.77 -3.77 -3.43
N GLU A 26 -5.39 -3.79 -2.24
CA GLU A 26 -6.20 -4.93 -1.80
C GLU A 26 -7.41 -5.15 -2.71
N ALA A 27 -8.10 -4.09 -3.12
CA ALA A 27 -9.16 -4.17 -4.12
C ALA A 27 -8.64 -4.69 -5.48
N SER A 28 -7.45 -4.27 -5.89
CA SER A 28 -6.81 -4.75 -7.12
C SER A 28 -6.46 -6.24 -7.05
N LYS A 29 -6.04 -6.76 -5.89
CA LYS A 29 -5.78 -8.19 -5.68
C LYS A 29 -7.04 -9.03 -5.86
N ALA A 30 -8.20 -8.56 -5.37
CA ALA A 30 -9.47 -9.23 -5.58
C ALA A 30 -9.82 -9.34 -7.08
N VAL A 31 -9.62 -8.25 -7.84
CA VAL A 31 -9.81 -8.26 -9.31
C VAL A 31 -8.84 -9.22 -10.01
N VAL A 32 -7.59 -9.28 -9.56
CA VAL A 32 -6.57 -10.21 -10.08
C VAL A 32 -6.95 -11.67 -9.81
N ASP A 33 -7.51 -11.97 -8.63
CA ASP A 33 -7.99 -13.32 -8.30
C ASP A 33 -9.19 -13.75 -9.17
N GLU A 34 -10.11 -12.83 -9.44
CA GLU A 34 -11.21 -13.05 -10.39
C GLU A 34 -10.70 -13.29 -11.81
N ALA A 35 -9.74 -12.47 -12.27
CA ALA A 35 -9.11 -12.62 -13.58
C ALA A 35 -8.37 -13.96 -13.71
N SER A 36 -7.67 -14.40 -12.66
CA SER A 36 -6.97 -15.69 -12.61
C SER A 36 -7.95 -16.85 -12.78
N SER A 37 -9.05 -16.83 -12.03
CA SER A 37 -10.13 -17.82 -12.14
C SER A 37 -10.72 -17.86 -13.56
N GLY A 38 -10.92 -16.69 -14.18
CA GLY A 38 -11.34 -16.58 -15.58
C GLY A 38 -10.33 -17.19 -16.56
N ALA A 39 -9.04 -16.87 -16.41
CA ALA A 39 -7.97 -17.40 -17.25
C ALA A 39 -7.83 -18.93 -17.16
N GLN A 40 -7.97 -19.48 -15.94
CA GLN A 40 -7.99 -20.92 -15.70
C GLN A 40 -9.17 -21.59 -16.41
N SER A 41 -10.36 -20.97 -16.36
CA SER A 41 -11.57 -21.51 -16.99
C SER A 41 -11.46 -21.64 -18.51
N VAL A 42 -10.67 -20.78 -19.16
CA VAL A 42 -10.43 -20.81 -20.61
C VAL A 42 -9.16 -21.58 -21.01
N GLY A 43 -8.45 -22.17 -20.03
CA GLY A 43 -7.26 -22.99 -20.26
C GLY A 43 -6.04 -22.22 -20.79
N SER A 44 -5.94 -20.92 -20.50
CA SER A 44 -4.84 -20.09 -21.00
C SER A 44 -3.70 -19.99 -19.97
N GLU A 45 -2.75 -20.91 -20.04
CA GLU A 45 -1.60 -20.97 -19.12
C GLU A 45 -0.77 -19.68 -19.13
N SER A 46 -0.56 -19.05 -20.29
CA SER A 46 0.18 -17.79 -20.38
C SER A 46 -0.52 -16.63 -19.66
N LEU A 47 -1.85 -16.57 -19.69
CA LEU A 47 -2.62 -15.59 -18.94
C LEU A 47 -2.54 -15.86 -17.44
N VAL A 48 -2.66 -17.13 -17.02
CA VAL A 48 -2.52 -17.52 -15.60
C VAL A 48 -1.17 -17.07 -15.06
N SER A 49 -0.06 -17.42 -15.73
CA SER A 49 1.28 -17.03 -15.27
C SER A 49 1.50 -15.51 -15.25
N GLY A 50 0.95 -14.79 -16.23
CA GLY A 50 0.99 -13.32 -16.24
C GLY A 50 0.21 -12.69 -15.08
N ILE A 51 -0.95 -13.26 -14.74
CA ILE A 51 -1.79 -12.81 -13.62
C ILE A 51 -1.16 -13.14 -12.26
N GLU A 52 -0.54 -14.31 -12.12
CA GLU A 52 0.24 -14.66 -10.92
C GLU A 52 1.41 -13.67 -10.71
N SER A 53 2.12 -13.31 -11.78
CA SER A 53 3.19 -12.32 -11.70
C SER A 53 2.69 -10.93 -11.28
N LEU A 54 1.48 -10.54 -11.72
CA LEU A 54 0.81 -9.31 -11.25
C LEU A 54 0.45 -9.39 -9.77
N LYS A 55 -0.06 -10.55 -9.31
CA LYS A 55 -0.39 -10.77 -7.89
C LYS A 55 0.85 -10.63 -7.00
N ASP A 56 1.94 -11.27 -7.37
CA ASP A 56 3.23 -11.17 -6.65
C ASP A 56 3.72 -9.72 -6.58
N GLY A 57 3.53 -8.95 -7.66
CA GLY A 57 3.86 -7.53 -7.70
C GLY A 57 3.00 -6.69 -6.74
N LEU A 58 1.70 -6.98 -6.65
CA LEU A 58 0.79 -6.30 -5.72
C LEU A 58 1.12 -6.64 -4.26
N GLU A 59 1.47 -7.89 -3.95
CA GLU A 59 1.90 -8.29 -2.60
C GLU A 59 3.19 -7.59 -2.17
N GLN A 60 4.17 -7.49 -3.08
CA GLN A 60 5.41 -6.73 -2.83
C GLN A 60 5.13 -5.24 -2.63
N ALA A 61 4.22 -4.65 -3.41
CA ALA A 61 3.84 -3.25 -3.24
C ALA A 61 3.15 -3.02 -1.88
N GLN A 62 2.24 -3.91 -1.48
CA GLN A 62 1.57 -3.85 -0.18
C GLN A 62 2.56 -3.94 0.99
N ALA A 63 3.51 -4.88 0.92
CA ALA A 63 4.57 -5.00 1.93
C ALA A 63 5.45 -3.73 1.98
N SER A 64 5.76 -3.14 0.83
CA SER A 64 6.54 -1.90 0.75
C SER A 64 5.79 -0.72 1.37
N LEU A 65 4.49 -0.58 1.12
CA LEU A 65 3.66 0.46 1.74
C LEU A 65 3.59 0.30 3.26
N ALA A 66 3.48 -0.93 3.78
CA ALA A 66 3.51 -1.17 5.21
C ALA A 66 4.82 -0.68 5.86
N GLY A 67 5.95 -0.88 5.18
CA GLY A 67 7.25 -0.33 5.60
C GLY A 67 7.28 1.20 5.63
N VAL A 68 6.67 1.84 4.62
CA VAL A 68 6.55 3.31 4.56
C VAL A 68 5.67 3.85 5.70
N VAL A 69 4.54 3.21 6.00
CA VAL A 69 3.68 3.61 7.14
C VAL A 69 4.48 3.55 8.44
N ALA A 70 5.18 2.46 8.71
CA ALA A 70 5.98 2.33 9.93
C ALA A 70 7.05 3.43 10.06
N GLN A 71 7.71 3.81 8.96
CA GLN A 71 8.66 4.92 8.96
C GLN A 71 7.99 6.27 9.23
N LEU A 72 6.80 6.52 8.64
CA LEU A 72 6.03 7.73 8.87
C LEU A 72 5.54 7.84 10.31
N GLU A 73 5.04 6.75 10.90
CA GLU A 73 4.64 6.69 12.31
C GLU A 73 5.83 6.98 13.24
N GLN A 74 7.00 6.42 12.93
CA GLN A 74 8.22 6.71 13.68
C GLN A 74 8.64 8.18 13.56
N LEU A 75 8.51 8.79 12.38
CA LEU A 75 8.77 10.21 12.17
C LEU A 75 7.76 11.10 12.91
N GLN A 76 6.48 10.72 12.91
CA GLN A 76 5.43 11.42 13.64
C GLN A 76 5.75 11.44 15.13
N SER A 77 6.07 10.29 15.72
CA SER A 77 6.40 10.17 17.14
C SER A 77 7.63 11.01 17.52
N GLN A 78 8.67 11.03 16.68
CA GLN A 78 9.84 11.90 16.89
C GLN A 78 9.49 13.38 16.81
N ALA A 79 8.68 13.78 15.83
CA ALA A 79 8.24 15.17 15.69
C ALA A 79 7.36 15.62 16.87
N GLU A 80 6.51 14.74 17.39
CA GLU A 80 5.71 15.00 18.60
C GLU A 80 6.58 15.14 19.85
N ALA A 81 7.60 14.30 20.03
CA ALA A 81 8.54 14.38 21.15
C ALA A 81 9.36 15.69 21.14
N LEU A 82 9.54 16.32 19.97
CA LEU A 82 10.18 17.63 19.86
C LEU A 82 9.24 18.80 20.23
N LYS A 83 7.92 18.56 20.35
CA LYS A 83 6.94 19.56 20.81
C LYS A 83 6.87 19.67 22.33
N SER A 84 7.20 18.59 23.04
CA SER A 84 7.23 18.50 24.51
C SER A 84 8.49 19.09 25.12
#